data_AF-A0A820VFR1-F1
#
_entry.id   AF-A0A820VFR1-F1
#
_cell.length_a   1.000
_cell.length_b   1.000
_cell.length_c   1.000
_cell.angle_alpha   90.00
_cell.angle_beta   90.00
_cell.angle_gamma   90.00
#
_symmetry.space_group_name_H-M   'P 1'
#
loop_
_entity.id
_entity.type
_entity.pdbx_description
1 polymer ?
#
loop_
_entity_poly.entity_id
_entity_poly.type
_entity_poly.pdbx_seq_one_letter_code
_entity_poly.pdbx_strand_id
1 'polypeptide(L)'
;MEHNFNAYKILKWMKVLLPVVIIGTLLVTVTFSLSIVILVKVNKGFNEIQNDAIKTTIGSTIRTTAQTDPTITISNSITTSQSELNESLATYIRIQDVMMHLNELQNIATNANGTRAINTLGFNRTLDYINNYLSSHT
;
A
#
# COMPACT_ATOMS: atom_id res chain seq x y z
N MET A 1 -70.33 -0.42 6.17
CA MET A 1 -69.56 -1.58 6.68
C MET A 1 -68.24 -1.77 5.91
N GLU A 2 -67.52 -0.68 5.55
CA GLU A 2 -66.32 -0.78 4.70
C GLU A 2 -65.00 -0.50 5.44
N HIS A 3 -65.04 0.11 6.62
CA HIS A 3 -63.82 0.43 7.38
C HIS A 3 -63.09 -0.79 8.01
N ASN A 4 -63.76 -1.94 8.14
CA ASN A 4 -63.17 -3.15 8.75
C ASN A 4 -62.35 -4.00 7.77
N PHE A 5 -62.47 -3.79 6.46
CA PHE A 5 -61.79 -4.63 5.47
C PHE A 5 -60.29 -4.30 5.33
N ASN A 6 -59.92 -3.02 5.51
CA ASN A 6 -58.52 -2.60 5.43
C ASN A 6 -57.69 -2.99 6.66
N ALA A 7 -58.28 -2.99 7.87
CA ALA A 7 -57.57 -3.34 9.10
C ALA A 7 -57.10 -4.81 9.11
N TYR A 8 -57.93 -5.74 8.62
CA TYR A 8 -57.58 -7.16 8.55
C TYR A 8 -56.46 -7.44 7.54
N LYS A 9 -56.47 -6.71 6.41
CA LYS A 9 -55.42 -6.83 5.38
C LYS A 9 -54.06 -6.34 5.91
N ILE A 10 -54.03 -5.20 6.61
CA ILE A 10 -52.81 -4.65 7.22
C ILE A 10 -52.28 -5.60 8.30
N LEU A 11 -53.15 -6.15 9.15
CA LEU A 11 -52.75 -7.08 10.21
C LEU A 11 -52.11 -8.37 9.65
N LYS A 12 -52.59 -8.84 8.49
CA LYS A 12 -52.02 -10.02 7.80
C LYS A 12 -50.61 -9.74 7.25
N TRP A 13 -50.39 -8.57 6.64
CA TRP A 13 -49.07 -8.18 6.12
C TRP A 13 -48.07 -7.86 7.24
N MET A 14 -48.54 -7.30 8.37
CA MET A 14 -47.68 -6.95 9.50
C MET A 14 -47.04 -8.17 10.16
N LYS A 15 -47.72 -9.32 10.18
CA LYS A 15 -47.17 -10.59 10.68
C LYS A 15 -46.04 -11.17 9.82
N VAL A 16 -45.99 -10.83 8.54
CA VAL A 16 -44.92 -11.25 7.61
C VAL A 16 -43.76 -10.25 7.63
N LEU A 17 -44.06 -8.96 7.71
CA LEU A 17 -43.04 -7.90 7.72
C LEU A 17 -42.20 -7.91 9.00
N LEU A 18 -42.82 -8.14 10.16
CA LEU A 18 -42.11 -8.12 11.44
C LEU A 18 -40.91 -9.09 11.52
N PRO A 19 -41.04 -10.39 11.19
CA PRO A 19 -39.89 -11.30 11.20
C PRO A 19 -38.85 -10.97 10.12
N VAL A 20 -39.27 -10.47 8.94
CA VAL A 20 -38.35 -10.08 7.86
C VAL A 20 -37.47 -8.90 8.28
N VAL A 21 -38.04 -7.89 8.94
CA VAL A 21 -37.28 -6.74 9.46
C VAL A 21 -36.32 -7.18 10.57
N ILE A 22 -36.75 -8.05 11.49
CA ILE A 22 -35.89 -8.56 12.58
C ILE A 22 -34.70 -9.35 12.00
N ILE A 23 -34.94 -10.27 11.07
CA ILE A 23 -33.87 -11.07 10.44
C ILE A 23 -32.90 -10.17 9.64
N GLY A 24 -33.45 -9.19 8.90
CA GLY A 24 -32.64 -8.24 8.14
C GLY A 24 -31.71 -7.40 9.02
N THR A 25 -32.23 -6.86 10.13
CA THR A 25 -31.40 -6.09 11.08
C THR A 25 -30.32 -6.95 11.74
N LEU A 26 -30.63 -8.20 12.10
CA LEU A 26 -29.66 -9.11 12.70
C LEU A 26 -28.49 -9.41 11.76
N LEU A 27 -28.77 -9.67 10.47
CA LEU A 27 -27.73 -9.94 9.47
C LEU A 27 -26.76 -8.75 9.29
N VAL A 28 -27.28 -7.53 9.26
CA VAL A 28 -26.46 -6.30 9.09
C VAL A 28 -25.57 -6.07 10.30
N THR A 29 -26.07 -6.30 11.51
CA THR A 29 -25.26 -6.10 12.73
C THR A 29 -24.10 -7.11 12.85
N VAL A 30 -24.32 -8.37 12.48
CA VAL A 30 -23.28 -9.42 12.53
C VAL A 30 -22.18 -9.16 11.50
N THR A 31 -22.55 -8.78 10.28
CA THR A 31 -21.58 -8.48 9.21
C THR A 31 -20.76 -7.24 9.54
N PHE A 32 -21.39 -6.17 10.02
CA PHE A 32 -20.69 -4.95 10.46
C PHE A 32 -19.70 -5.21 11.60
N SER A 33 -20.08 -6.05 12.57
CA SER A 33 -19.21 -6.41 13.71
C SER A 33 -17.97 -7.18 13.26
N LEU A 34 -18.11 -8.10 12.30
CA LEU A 34 -16.98 -8.86 11.77
C LEU A 34 -16.01 -7.98 10.98
N SER A 35 -16.53 -7.01 10.20
CA SER A 35 -15.71 -6.04 9.47
C SER A 35 -14.85 -5.17 10.39
N ILE A 36 -15.38 -4.73 11.53
CA ILE A 36 -14.62 -3.92 12.52
C ILE A 36 -13.48 -4.75 13.13
N VAL A 37 -13.72 -6.02 13.48
CA VAL A 37 -12.70 -6.90 14.10
C VAL A 37 -11.52 -7.13 13.15
N ILE A 38 -11.80 -7.39 11.87
CA ILE A 38 -10.76 -7.57 10.85
C ILE A 38 -9.95 -6.27 10.68
N LEU A 39 -10.62 -5.12 10.61
CA LEU A 39 -9.97 -3.82 10.45
C LEU A 39 -9.03 -3.47 11.62
N VAL A 40 -9.46 -3.73 12.87
CA VAL A 40 -8.63 -3.49 14.06
C VAL A 40 -7.40 -4.42 14.09
N LYS A 41 -7.56 -5.69 13.69
CA LYS A 41 -6.45 -6.66 13.68
C LYS A 41 -5.40 -6.30 12.62
N VAL A 42 -5.84 -5.85 11.45
CA VAL A 42 -4.95 -5.37 10.38
C VAL A 42 -4.18 -4.12 10.82
N ASN A 43 -4.86 -3.16 11.45
CA ASN A 43 -4.21 -1.94 11.95
C ASN A 43 -3.13 -2.22 13.02
N LYS A 44 -3.39 -3.17 13.94
CA LYS A 44 -2.39 -3.58 14.94
C LYS A 44 -1.17 -4.25 14.29
N GLY A 45 -1.38 -5.15 13.33
CA GLY A 45 -0.30 -5.82 12.62
C GLY A 45 0.61 -4.85 11.86
N PHE A 46 0.05 -3.81 11.23
CA PHE A 46 0.85 -2.78 10.55
C PHE A 46 1.66 -1.90 11.53
N ASN A 47 1.12 -1.60 12.71
CA ASN A 47 1.85 -0.82 13.73
C ASN A 47 3.00 -1.61 14.38
N GLU A 48 2.87 -2.93 14.47
CA GLU A 48 3.90 -3.82 15.02
C GLU A 48 5.06 -4.02 14.03
N ILE A 49 4.75 -4.17 12.74
CA ILE A 49 5.75 -4.30 11.66
C ILE A 49 6.62 -3.03 11.51
N GLN A 50 6.07 -1.83 11.72
CA GLN A 50 6.89 -0.61 11.69
C GLN A 50 7.83 -0.48 12.90
N ASN A 51 7.42 -0.93 14.09
CA ASN A 51 8.24 -0.80 15.29
C ASN A 51 9.40 -1.81 15.33
N ASP A 52 9.25 -3.02 14.76
CA ASP A 52 10.33 -4.01 14.66
C ASP A 52 11.36 -3.69 13.56
N ALA A 53 10.92 -3.10 12.45
CA ALA A 53 11.81 -2.66 11.38
C ALA A 53 12.70 -1.48 11.81
N ILE A 54 12.20 -0.59 12.69
CA ILE A 54 12.97 0.54 13.21
C ILE A 54 13.94 0.09 14.32
N LYS A 55 13.57 -0.89 15.15
CA LYS A 55 14.43 -1.37 16.25
C LYS A 55 15.60 -2.24 15.77
N THR A 56 15.45 -2.97 14.66
CA THR A 56 16.52 -3.80 14.07
C THR A 56 17.53 -2.98 13.25
N THR A 57 17.11 -1.84 12.70
CA THR A 57 17.97 -1.01 11.82
C THR A 57 18.93 -0.09 12.61
N ILE A 58 18.59 0.29 13.84
CA ILE A 58 19.43 1.20 14.66
C ILE A 58 20.41 0.43 15.57
N GLY A 59 20.23 -0.88 15.77
CA GLY A 59 21.07 -1.70 16.64
C GLY A 59 22.23 -2.47 15.98
N SER A 60 22.30 -2.55 14.64
CA SER A 60 23.13 -3.56 13.96
C SER A 60 24.09 -3.05 12.87
N THR A 61 24.46 -1.76 12.82
CA THR A 61 25.56 -1.33 11.92
C THR A 61 26.39 -0.20 12.51
N ILE A 62 26.92 -0.41 13.72
CA ILE A 62 28.19 0.19 14.13
C ILE A 62 29.01 -0.90 14.79
N ARG A 63 29.90 -1.57 14.03
CA ARG A 63 31.15 -2.14 14.53
C ARG A 63 32.00 -2.71 13.39
N THR A 64 32.93 -1.89 12.93
CA THR A 64 34.22 -2.28 12.36
C THR A 64 35.07 -2.91 13.47
N THR A 65 35.61 -4.12 13.25
CA THR A 65 36.98 -4.54 13.65
C THR A 65 37.36 -5.85 12.95
N ALA A 66 38.63 -5.95 12.56
CA ALA A 66 39.27 -6.89 11.63
C ALA A 66 39.59 -8.30 12.21
N GLN A 67 40.27 -9.12 11.37
CA GLN A 67 41.07 -10.35 11.64
C GLN A 67 40.40 -11.67 11.17
N THR A 68 40.92 -12.53 10.27
CA THR A 68 42.30 -12.91 9.87
C THR A 68 42.34 -13.51 8.45
N ASP A 69 43.51 -13.40 7.80
CA ASP A 69 43.93 -13.61 6.38
C ASP A 69 44.14 -15.09 5.93
N PRO A 70 44.33 -15.40 4.62
CA PRO A 70 45.71 -15.54 4.08
C PRO A 70 45.96 -15.00 2.63
N THR A 71 46.83 -13.99 2.54
CA THR A 71 47.97 -13.65 1.64
C THR A 71 48.07 -14.35 0.28
N ILE A 72 48.23 -13.57 -0.82
CA ILE A 72 49.42 -13.56 -1.74
C ILE A 72 49.56 -12.20 -2.50
N THR A 73 50.67 -11.51 -2.19
CA THR A 73 51.69 -10.77 -2.99
C THR A 73 51.36 -9.91 -4.24
N ILE A 74 51.95 -8.71 -4.20
CA ILE A 74 51.97 -7.54 -5.10
C ILE A 74 52.85 -7.75 -6.35
N SER A 75 52.47 -7.21 -7.52
CA SER A 75 53.40 -6.50 -8.43
C SER A 75 52.74 -5.71 -9.56
N ASN A 76 53.26 -4.48 -9.68
CA ASN A 76 53.43 -3.62 -10.85
C ASN A 76 52.25 -2.86 -11.47
N SER A 77 52.44 -1.55 -11.42
CA SER A 77 51.77 -0.47 -12.13
C SER A 77 51.69 -0.69 -13.64
N ILE A 78 50.48 -0.53 -14.18
CA ILE A 78 50.26 -0.08 -15.55
C ILE A 78 49.34 1.13 -15.45
N THR A 79 49.90 2.31 -15.64
CA THR A 79 49.13 3.53 -15.87
C THR A 79 48.49 3.39 -17.24
N THR A 80 47.23 3.00 -17.27
CA THR A 80 46.38 3.16 -18.46
C THR A 80 45.29 4.14 -18.06
N SER A 81 45.32 5.32 -18.67
CA SER A 81 44.26 6.34 -18.55
C SER A 81 42.95 5.72 -19.03
N GLN A 82 42.22 5.08 -18.13
CA GLN A 82 40.97 4.42 -18.43
C GLN A 82 39.86 5.35 -17.96
N SER A 83 39.25 6.01 -18.96
CA SER A 83 38.10 6.91 -18.88
C SER A 83 37.22 6.66 -17.65
N GLU A 84 37.05 7.69 -16.83
CA GLU A 84 36.19 7.76 -15.65
C GLU A 84 34.72 7.54 -16.00
N LEU A 85 34.28 6.32 -16.32
CA LEU A 85 32.85 6.00 -16.53
C LEU A 85 32.51 4.56 -16.13
N ASN A 86 33.03 4.08 -15.01
CA ASN A 86 32.63 2.81 -14.40
C ASN A 86 31.92 3.03 -13.05
N GLU A 87 31.18 4.13 -12.88
CA GLU A 87 30.17 4.15 -11.83
C GLU A 87 29.05 3.21 -12.22
N SER A 88 28.83 2.18 -11.40
CA SER A 88 27.71 1.26 -11.55
C SER A 88 26.41 2.05 -11.76
N LEU A 89 25.59 1.68 -12.75
CA LEU A 89 24.25 2.25 -12.95
C LEU A 89 23.42 2.26 -11.66
N ALA A 90 23.68 1.32 -10.75
CA ALA A 90 23.06 1.28 -9.43
C ALA A 90 23.38 2.49 -8.54
N THR A 91 24.55 3.12 -8.70
CA THR A 91 24.96 4.32 -7.96
C THR A 91 24.10 5.54 -8.31
N TYR A 92 23.57 5.59 -9.54
CA TYR A 92 22.66 6.65 -9.97
C TYR A 92 21.22 6.47 -9.48
N ILE A 93 20.87 5.28 -8.97
CA ILE A 93 19.54 5.03 -8.39
C ILE A 93 19.55 5.58 -6.95
N ARG A 94 19.03 6.79 -6.77
CA ARG A 94 18.86 7.38 -5.45
C ARG A 94 17.55 6.92 -4.82
N ILE A 95 17.63 6.34 -3.62
CA ILE A 95 16.44 5.85 -2.89
C ILE A 95 15.39 6.94 -2.65
N GLN A 96 15.84 8.19 -2.49
CA GLN A 96 14.98 9.36 -2.30
C GLN A 96 14.08 9.59 -3.53
N ASP A 97 14.64 9.45 -4.72
CA ASP A 97 13.90 9.63 -5.98
C ASP A 97 12.85 8.52 -6.14
N VAL A 98 13.22 7.26 -5.86
CA VAL A 98 12.28 6.13 -5.89
C VAL A 98 11.11 6.35 -4.93
N MET A 99 11.39 6.76 -3.70
CA MET A 99 10.34 7.00 -2.70
C MET A 99 9.44 8.16 -3.08
N MET A 100 9.98 9.23 -3.65
CA MET A 100 9.19 10.34 -4.19
C MET A 100 8.22 9.85 -5.28
N HIS A 101 8.70 9.05 -6.25
CA HIS A 101 7.85 8.48 -7.29
C HIS A 101 6.76 7.56 -6.75
N LEU A 102 7.11 6.68 -5.81
CA LEU A 102 6.14 5.77 -5.20
C LEU A 102 5.04 6.54 -4.43
N ASN A 103 5.42 7.60 -3.73
CA ASN A 103 4.46 8.44 -3.02
C ASN A 103 3.50 9.15 -3.98
N GLU A 104 4.02 9.70 -5.08
CA GLU A 104 3.17 10.38 -6.07
C GLU A 104 2.23 9.39 -6.77
N LEU A 105 2.70 8.20 -7.15
CA LEU A 105 1.85 7.16 -7.71
C LEU A 105 0.75 6.72 -6.72
N GLN A 106 1.08 6.62 -5.43
CA GLN A 106 0.08 6.31 -4.40
C GLN A 106 -0.93 7.45 -4.26
N ASN A 107 -0.49 8.70 -4.28
CA ASN A 107 -1.36 9.87 -4.24
C ASN A 107 -2.34 9.89 -5.44
N ILE A 108 -1.85 9.60 -6.65
CA ILE A 108 -2.68 9.45 -7.85
C ILE A 108 -3.75 8.37 -7.65
N ALA A 109 -3.37 7.21 -7.11
CA ALA A 109 -4.32 6.13 -6.82
C ALA A 109 -5.38 6.59 -5.81
N THR A 110 -4.97 7.18 -4.69
CA THR A 110 -5.87 7.69 -3.64
C THR A 110 -6.87 8.70 -4.21
N ASN A 111 -6.40 9.65 -5.03
CA ASN A 111 -7.23 10.67 -5.69
C ASN A 111 -8.09 10.11 -6.84
N ALA A 112 -7.95 8.83 -7.16
CA ALA A 112 -8.72 8.10 -8.17
C ALA A 112 -9.46 6.90 -7.55
N ASN A 113 -9.93 7.03 -6.30
CA ASN A 113 -10.67 5.98 -5.58
C ASN A 113 -9.89 4.68 -5.39
N GLY A 114 -8.58 4.77 -5.23
CA GLY A 114 -7.69 3.65 -4.95
C GLY A 114 -7.28 2.80 -6.16
N THR A 115 -7.60 3.21 -7.40
CA THR A 115 -7.27 2.43 -8.60
C THR A 115 -6.41 3.18 -9.61
N ARG A 116 -5.52 2.43 -10.28
CA ARG A 116 -4.76 2.85 -11.47
C ARG A 116 -4.93 1.85 -12.62
N ALA A 117 -6.01 1.07 -12.59
CA ALA A 117 -6.30 0.08 -13.64
C ALA A 117 -6.58 0.76 -14.99
N ILE A 118 -6.35 0.06 -16.09
CA ILE A 118 -6.62 0.58 -17.44
C ILE A 118 -8.04 1.15 -17.58
N ASN A 119 -8.20 2.19 -18.40
CA ASN A 119 -9.46 2.89 -18.64
C ASN A 119 -10.05 3.58 -17.39
N THR A 120 -9.24 3.83 -16.36
CA THR A 120 -9.64 4.63 -15.20
C THR A 120 -8.97 6.00 -15.20
N LEU A 121 -9.52 6.94 -14.42
CA LEU A 121 -8.90 8.25 -14.20
C LEU A 121 -7.48 8.13 -13.62
N GLY A 122 -7.25 7.18 -12.71
CA GLY A 122 -5.94 6.98 -12.08
C GLY A 122 -4.89 6.47 -13.08
N PHE A 123 -5.30 5.67 -14.07
CA PHE A 123 -4.42 5.26 -15.16
C PHE A 123 -3.99 6.45 -16.02
N ASN A 124 -4.94 7.29 -16.46
CA ASN A 124 -4.61 8.47 -17.27
C ASN A 124 -3.66 9.41 -16.52
N ARG A 125 -3.93 9.70 -15.25
CA ARG A 125 -3.05 10.53 -14.42
C ARG A 125 -1.66 9.92 -14.20
N THR A 126 -1.57 8.60 -14.14
CA THR A 126 -0.29 7.90 -14.06
C THR A 126 0.53 8.09 -15.33
N LEU A 127 -0.11 7.99 -16.50
CA LEU A 127 0.55 8.26 -17.78
C LEU A 127 0.99 9.71 -17.88
N ASP A 128 0.13 10.66 -17.50
CA ASP A 128 0.47 12.09 -17.49
C ASP A 128 1.69 12.36 -16.60
N TYR A 129 1.72 11.77 -15.40
CA TYR A 129 2.85 11.90 -14.49
C TYR A 129 4.17 11.38 -15.09
N ILE A 130 4.15 10.16 -15.64
CA ILE A 130 5.34 9.54 -16.24
C ILE A 130 5.81 10.36 -17.44
N ASN A 131 4.90 10.72 -18.34
CA ASN A 131 5.23 11.51 -19.53
C ASN A 131 5.82 12.87 -19.16
N ASN A 132 5.22 13.57 -18.19
CA ASN A 132 5.73 14.86 -17.73
C ASN A 132 7.11 14.74 -17.09
N TYR A 133 7.32 13.73 -16.23
CA TYR A 133 8.61 13.52 -15.58
C TYR A 133 9.71 13.17 -16.59
N LEU A 134 9.43 12.28 -17.55
CA LEU A 134 10.40 11.93 -18.58
C LEU A 134 10.70 13.14 -19.48
N SER A 135 9.66 13.88 -19.91
CA SER A 135 9.83 15.04 -20.79
C SER A 135 10.58 16.20 -20.14
N SER A 136 10.58 16.30 -18.81
CA SER A 136 11.33 17.34 -18.10
C SER A 136 12.80 16.95 -17.83
N HIS A 137 13.20 15.71 -18.13
CA HIS A 137 14.54 15.17 -17.86
C HIS A 137 15.23 14.58 -19.10
N THR A 138 14.67 14.82 -20.29
CA THR A 138 15.27 14.57 -21.61
C THR A 138 15.44 15.87 -22.37
#